data_AF-L1LTY6-F1
#
_entry.id   AF-L1LTY6-F1
#
_cell.length_a   1.000
_cell.length_b   1.000
_cell.length_c   1.000
_cell.angle_alpha   90.00
_cell.angle_beta   90.00
_cell.angle_gamma   90.00
#
_symmetry.space_group_name_H-M   'P 1'
#
loop_
_entity.id
_entity.type
_entity.pdbx_description
1 polymer ?
#
loop_
_entity_poly.entity_id
_entity_poly.type
_entity_poly.pdbx_seq_one_letter_code
_entity_poly.pdbx_strand_id
1 'polypeptide(L)'
;MDLTVNPRWLGVKEDSVLEHRQVNGADIFRVRLDNEPQLRQAFESRAAAKAQLPDGDDFKTEYVLDSEIRMFDAQGMDKRRLLEENVRLSWRLQAQSFPPQSAFGAAIEYFSFLIFDEYSGVEFDLSAPQDGYQSRMLSYVLGYENGDDTVTLVSRNATRGTFKCNHQRISPDAMELIATFRNVVVDMPNIHDLFEQAPDRPFQVYVRWGTYDLTGFSQD
;
A
#
# COMPACT_ATOMS: atom_id res chain seq x y z
N MET A 1 -14.09 18.74 2.04
CA MET A 1 -12.65 18.98 1.96
C MET A 1 -12.13 18.00 0.92
N ASP A 2 -11.65 18.52 -0.20
CA ASP A 2 -11.11 17.69 -1.29
C ASP A 2 -9.68 17.33 -0.88
N LEU A 3 -9.54 16.25 -0.13
CA LEU A 3 -8.25 15.84 0.40
C LEU A 3 -7.52 15.08 -0.71
N THR A 4 -6.74 15.80 -1.50
CA THR A 4 -5.71 15.23 -2.38
C THR A 4 -4.85 14.24 -1.57
N VAL A 5 -4.59 13.04 -2.08
CA VAL A 5 -3.73 12.07 -1.38
C VAL A 5 -2.31 12.64 -1.33
N ASN A 6 -1.72 12.76 -0.14
CA ASN A 6 -0.32 13.13 -0.02
C ASN A 6 0.53 11.97 -0.57
N PRO A 7 1.43 12.19 -1.56
CA PRO A 7 2.26 11.13 -2.12
C PRO A 7 3.12 10.40 -1.08
N ARG A 8 3.44 11.06 0.05
CA ARG A 8 4.14 10.45 1.19
C ARG A 8 3.37 9.26 1.78
N TRP A 9 2.04 9.27 1.72
CA TRP A 9 1.21 8.15 2.17
C TRP A 9 1.36 6.91 1.28
N LEU A 10 1.77 7.10 0.02
CA LEU A 10 1.99 6.00 -0.92
C LEU A 10 3.44 5.52 -0.97
N GLY A 11 4.33 6.04 -0.14
CA GLY A 11 5.74 5.62 -0.19
C GLY A 11 6.68 6.60 -0.88
N VAL A 12 6.14 7.66 -1.49
CA VAL A 12 6.84 8.48 -2.47
C VAL A 12 7.16 9.85 -1.89
N LYS A 13 8.37 10.36 -2.13
CA LYS A 13 8.77 11.72 -1.80
C LYS A 13 8.10 12.69 -2.75
N GLU A 14 7.68 13.84 -2.23
CA GLU A 14 6.99 14.87 -3.01
C GLU A 14 7.81 15.37 -4.20
N ASP A 15 9.14 15.48 -4.05
CA ASP A 15 10.06 15.93 -5.10
C ASP A 15 10.35 14.87 -6.19
N SER A 16 9.89 13.64 -5.99
CA SER A 16 9.93 12.58 -7.00
C SER A 16 8.71 12.58 -7.92
N VAL A 17 7.62 13.28 -7.55
CA VAL A 17 6.37 13.28 -8.30
C VAL A 17 6.44 14.28 -9.45
N LEU A 18 6.41 13.78 -10.68
CA LEU A 18 6.33 14.58 -11.90
C LEU A 18 4.91 15.07 -12.18
N GLU A 19 3.92 14.24 -11.83
CA GLU A 19 2.52 14.49 -12.14
C GLU A 19 1.62 13.73 -11.16
N HIS A 20 0.53 14.38 -10.74
CA HIS A 20 -0.57 13.77 -10.00
C HIS A 20 -1.89 14.09 -10.68
N ARG A 21 -2.69 13.05 -10.94
CA ARG A 21 -4.06 13.17 -11.44
C ARG A 21 -5.01 12.30 -10.62
N GLN A 22 -6.25 12.74 -10.51
CA GLN A 22 -7.33 11.91 -9.97
C GLN A 22 -8.30 11.51 -11.08
N VAL A 23 -8.57 10.21 -11.20
CA VAL A 23 -9.41 9.65 -12.27
C VAL A 23 -10.40 8.67 -11.66
N ASN A 24 -11.69 9.03 -11.68
CA ASN A 24 -12.76 8.23 -11.05
C ASN A 24 -12.43 7.85 -9.59
N GLY A 25 -11.75 8.76 -8.89
CA GLY A 25 -11.29 8.63 -7.52
C GLY A 25 -9.97 7.85 -7.32
N ALA A 26 -9.44 7.16 -8.33
CA ALA A 26 -8.07 6.65 -8.24
C ALA A 26 -7.07 7.79 -8.35
N ASP A 27 -6.03 7.73 -7.54
CA ASP A 27 -4.90 8.65 -7.61
C ASP A 27 -3.82 8.05 -8.49
N ILE A 28 -3.37 8.81 -9.48
CA ILE A 28 -2.36 8.41 -10.45
C ILE A 28 -1.15 9.33 -10.29
N PHE A 29 0.00 8.75 -9.95
CA PHE A 29 1.26 9.45 -9.76
C PHE A 29 2.27 8.98 -10.79
N ARG A 30 2.86 9.90 -11.53
CA ARG A 30 4.06 9.62 -12.32
C ARG A 30 5.28 10.05 -11.50
N VAL A 31 6.17 9.11 -11.24
CA VAL A 31 7.26 9.26 -10.26
C VAL A 31 8.59 9.00 -10.95
N ARG A 32 9.61 9.82 -10.66
CA ARG A 32 10.99 9.54 -11.07
C ARG A 32 11.66 8.60 -10.08
N LEU A 33 12.36 7.59 -10.60
CA LEU A 33 13.04 6.59 -9.80
C LEU A 33 14.43 7.05 -9.31
N ASP A 34 15.03 8.05 -9.96
CA ASP A 34 16.32 8.62 -9.54
C ASP A 34 16.28 9.22 -8.13
N ASN A 35 15.14 9.77 -7.72
CA ASN A 35 14.89 10.32 -6.40
C ASN A 35 14.30 9.29 -5.40
N GLU A 36 13.93 8.09 -5.87
CA GLU A 36 13.35 7.00 -5.10
C GLU A 36 14.25 5.76 -5.07
N PRO A 37 15.43 5.80 -4.42
CA PRO A 37 16.37 4.67 -4.43
C PRO A 37 15.76 3.39 -3.86
N GLN A 38 14.79 3.47 -2.95
CA GLN A 38 14.13 2.30 -2.38
C GLN A 38 13.13 1.68 -3.36
N LEU A 39 12.38 2.50 -4.10
CA LEU A 39 11.48 2.02 -5.14
C LEU A 39 12.28 1.47 -6.33
N ARG A 40 13.38 2.15 -6.69
CA ARG A 40 14.34 1.66 -7.68
C ARG A 40 14.97 0.33 -7.27
N GLN A 41 15.44 0.22 -6.03
CA GLN A 41 15.99 -1.03 -5.49
C GLN A 41 14.94 -2.14 -5.52
N ALA A 42 13.68 -1.84 -5.20
CA ALA A 42 12.58 -2.81 -5.30
C ALA A 42 12.45 -3.34 -6.75
N PHE A 43 12.55 -2.48 -7.76
CA PHE A 43 12.58 -2.88 -9.17
C PHE A 43 13.85 -3.63 -9.61
N GLU A 44 15.03 -3.27 -9.08
CA GLU A 44 16.29 -3.92 -9.41
C GLU A 44 16.45 -5.29 -8.70
N SER A 45 15.88 -5.41 -7.49
CA SER A 45 15.97 -6.60 -6.63
C SER A 45 15.11 -7.78 -7.09
N ARG A 46 14.31 -7.60 -8.16
CA ARG A 46 13.52 -8.62 -8.87
C ARG A 46 14.27 -9.92 -9.16
N ALA A 47 15.60 -9.89 -9.22
CA ALA A 47 16.45 -11.04 -9.51
C ALA A 47 16.92 -11.85 -8.27
N ALA A 48 16.75 -11.35 -7.03
CA ALA A 48 17.47 -11.89 -5.87
C ALA A 48 16.61 -12.28 -4.64
N ALA A 49 15.37 -11.81 -4.51
CA ALA A 49 14.61 -12.01 -3.28
C ALA A 49 13.94 -13.40 -3.21
N LYS A 50 14.52 -14.31 -2.41
CA LYS A 50 13.72 -15.34 -1.75
C LYS A 50 12.74 -14.62 -0.83
N ALA A 51 11.47 -15.01 -0.85
CA ALA A 51 10.39 -14.50 0.01
C ALA A 51 10.75 -14.65 1.50
N GLN A 52 11.51 -13.70 2.03
CA GLN A 52 11.80 -13.59 3.44
C GLN A 52 11.62 -12.14 3.83
N LEU A 53 10.46 -11.87 4.43
CA LEU A 53 10.24 -10.66 5.19
C LEU A 53 11.32 -10.59 6.30
N PRO A 54 11.74 -9.38 6.72
CA PRO A 54 12.77 -9.22 7.76
C PRO A 54 12.46 -10.03 9.02
N ASP A 55 13.47 -10.67 9.60
CA ASP A 55 13.51 -11.44 10.86
C ASP A 55 12.16 -11.72 11.57
N GLY A 56 11.33 -12.57 10.97
CA GLY A 56 10.13 -13.13 11.62
C GLY A 56 8.81 -12.38 11.38
N ASP A 57 8.83 -11.30 10.60
CA ASP A 57 7.60 -10.64 10.13
C ASP A 57 6.72 -11.62 9.32
N ASP A 58 5.40 -11.56 9.54
CA ASP A 58 4.41 -12.34 8.81
C ASP A 58 3.40 -11.41 8.14
N PHE A 59 3.12 -11.66 6.87
CA PHE A 59 2.04 -11.01 6.12
C PHE A 59 1.33 -12.05 5.27
N LYS A 60 0.01 -12.17 5.45
CA LYS A 60 -0.81 -13.12 4.71
C LYS A 60 -2.13 -12.48 4.34
N THR A 61 -2.53 -12.60 3.09
CA THR A 61 -3.88 -12.21 2.68
C THR A 61 -4.36 -13.04 1.50
N GLU A 62 -5.65 -13.40 1.55
CA GLU A 62 -6.38 -14.01 0.43
C GLU A 62 -7.24 -12.93 -0.22
N TYR A 63 -7.11 -12.77 -1.53
CA TYR A 63 -7.91 -11.83 -2.28
C TYR A 63 -8.47 -12.45 -3.56
N VAL A 64 -9.57 -11.89 -4.03
CA VAL A 64 -10.21 -12.25 -5.29
C VAL A 64 -9.96 -11.13 -6.28
N LEU A 65 -9.43 -11.51 -7.44
CA LEU A 65 -9.20 -10.64 -8.58
C LEU A 65 -9.75 -11.35 -9.81
N ASP A 66 -10.68 -10.73 -10.54
CA ASP A 66 -11.29 -11.31 -11.74
C ASP A 66 -11.90 -12.70 -11.55
N SER A 67 -12.57 -12.90 -10.41
CA SER A 67 -13.14 -14.20 -9.98
C SER A 67 -12.11 -15.28 -9.63
N GLU A 68 -10.81 -14.98 -9.68
CA GLU A 68 -9.75 -15.88 -9.26
C GLU A 68 -9.37 -15.61 -7.82
N ILE A 69 -9.29 -16.67 -7.01
CA ILE A 69 -8.76 -16.59 -5.65
C ILE A 69 -7.23 -16.63 -5.73
N ARG A 70 -6.59 -15.65 -5.10
CA ARG A 70 -5.14 -15.47 -5.07
C ARG A 70 -4.67 -15.30 -3.63
N MET A 71 -3.49 -15.82 -3.35
CA MET A 71 -2.75 -15.48 -2.14
C MET A 71 -1.75 -14.38 -2.50
N PHE A 72 -1.72 -13.31 -1.72
CA PHE A 72 -0.69 -12.30 -1.86
C PHE A 72 0.55 -12.75 -1.08
N ASP A 73 1.60 -13.11 -1.81
CA ASP A 73 2.90 -13.46 -1.24
C ASP A 73 3.76 -12.20 -1.18
N ALA A 74 3.91 -11.63 0.02
CA ALA A 74 4.70 -10.41 0.19
C ALA A 74 6.19 -10.76 0.06
N GLN A 75 6.82 -10.20 -0.98
CA GLN A 75 8.24 -10.34 -1.27
C GLN A 75 9.07 -9.21 -0.64
N GLY A 76 8.42 -8.12 -0.22
CA GLY A 76 9.03 -7.02 0.50
C GLY A 76 8.06 -6.38 1.51
N MET A 77 8.63 -5.73 2.51
CA MET A 77 7.89 -4.96 3.50
C MET A 77 8.58 -3.63 3.79
N ASP A 78 8.00 -2.52 3.34
CA ASP A 78 8.41 -1.17 3.76
C ASP A 78 7.69 -0.82 5.07
N LYS A 79 8.44 -0.42 6.10
CA LYS A 79 7.91 -0.02 7.41
C LYS A 79 8.54 1.31 7.78
N ARG A 80 7.77 2.39 7.75
CA ARG A 80 8.27 3.72 8.11
C ARG A 80 7.39 4.37 9.15
N ARG A 81 8.07 5.02 10.08
CA ARG A 81 7.44 5.91 11.05
C ARG A 81 7.24 7.28 10.41
N LEU A 82 6.06 7.84 10.52
CA LEU A 82 5.73 9.16 10.00
C LEU A 82 5.18 10.04 11.13
N LEU A 83 5.51 11.32 11.06
CA LEU A 83 4.88 12.37 11.86
C LEU A 83 4.00 13.21 10.94
N GLU A 84 2.70 12.97 10.98
CA GLU A 84 1.68 13.65 10.19
C GLU A 84 1.31 14.98 10.86
N GLU A 85 1.30 16.06 10.07
CA GLU A 85 0.94 17.43 10.50
C GLU A 85 1.68 17.94 11.75
N ASN A 86 2.87 17.40 12.04
CA ASN A 86 3.64 17.66 13.26
C ASN A 86 2.95 17.28 14.58
N VAL A 87 1.88 16.48 14.54
CA VAL A 87 1.07 16.18 15.74
C VAL A 87 0.75 14.69 15.87
N ARG A 88 0.55 13.98 14.76
CA ARG A 88 0.06 12.59 14.80
C ARG A 88 1.12 11.63 14.31
N LEU A 89 1.50 10.69 15.16
CA LEU A 89 2.41 9.62 14.77
C LEU A 89 1.63 8.50 14.08
N SER A 90 2.16 8.06 12.95
CA SER A 90 1.60 6.96 12.17
C SER A 90 2.67 6.00 11.70
N TRP A 91 2.23 4.79 11.40
CA TRP A 91 2.99 3.79 10.67
C TRP A 91 2.49 3.75 9.24
N ARG A 92 3.43 3.80 8.30
CA ARG A 92 3.19 3.40 6.91
C ARG A 92 3.81 2.05 6.67
N LEU A 93 2.98 1.10 6.27
CA LEU A 93 3.37 -0.28 6.02
C LEU A 93 3.02 -0.62 4.57
N GLN A 94 3.94 -1.25 3.83
CA GLN A 94 3.68 -1.65 2.45
C GLN A 94 4.12 -3.08 2.22
N ALA A 95 3.15 -3.98 2.06
CA ALA A 95 3.39 -5.35 1.67
C ALA A 95 3.49 -5.40 0.15
N GLN A 96 4.69 -5.67 -0.36
CA GLN A 96 5.03 -5.54 -1.78
C GLN A 96 5.19 -6.90 -2.44
N SER A 97 4.69 -7.00 -3.67
CA SER A 97 4.82 -8.13 -4.58
C SER A 97 5.35 -7.63 -5.92
N PHE A 98 6.18 -8.42 -6.57
CA PHE A 98 6.84 -8.11 -7.83
C PHE A 98 6.52 -9.18 -8.89
N PRO A 99 6.76 -8.92 -10.19
CA PRO A 99 6.66 -9.95 -11.22
C PRO A 99 7.49 -11.19 -10.90
N PRO A 100 7.00 -12.40 -11.23
CA PRO A 100 5.75 -12.69 -11.95
C PRO A 100 4.48 -12.76 -11.07
N GLN A 101 4.57 -12.53 -9.76
CA GLN A 101 3.43 -12.67 -8.83
C GLN A 101 2.49 -11.47 -8.88
N SER A 102 2.98 -10.29 -9.27
CA SER A 102 2.17 -9.08 -9.40
C SER A 102 1.03 -9.24 -10.39
N ALA A 103 -0.14 -8.71 -10.03
CA ALA A 103 -1.31 -8.65 -10.88
C ALA A 103 -1.07 -7.84 -12.16
N PHE A 104 -1.70 -8.28 -13.26
CA PHE A 104 -1.78 -7.55 -14.53
C PHE A 104 -0.43 -7.09 -15.11
N GLY A 105 0.65 -7.84 -14.85
CA GLY A 105 1.99 -7.48 -15.31
C GLY A 105 2.54 -6.21 -14.67
N ALA A 106 1.96 -5.76 -13.55
CA ALA A 106 2.46 -4.61 -12.81
C ALA A 106 3.91 -4.84 -12.38
N ALA A 107 4.71 -3.80 -12.54
CA ALA A 107 6.12 -3.75 -12.16
C ALA A 107 6.29 -3.94 -10.64
N ILE A 108 5.29 -3.48 -9.86
CA ILE A 108 5.13 -3.66 -8.42
C ILE A 108 3.64 -3.65 -8.10
N GLU A 109 3.20 -4.51 -7.20
CA GLU A 109 1.85 -4.53 -6.61
C GLU A 109 2.00 -4.43 -5.10
N TYR A 110 1.22 -3.59 -4.43
CA TYR A 110 1.27 -3.56 -2.97
C TYR A 110 -0.03 -3.18 -2.29
N PHE A 111 -0.22 -3.76 -1.10
CA PHE A 111 -1.16 -3.25 -0.10
C PHE A 111 -0.43 -2.25 0.78
N SER A 112 -0.96 -1.02 0.87
CA SER A 112 -0.39 0.04 1.69
C SER A 112 -1.34 0.34 2.85
N PHE A 113 -0.77 0.42 4.05
CA PHE A 113 -1.49 0.71 5.28
C PHE A 113 -0.95 2.00 5.91
N LEU A 114 -1.86 2.88 6.33
CA LEU A 114 -1.53 4.09 7.08
C LEU A 114 -2.28 4.09 8.41
N ILE A 115 -1.56 3.94 9.51
CA ILE A 115 -2.17 3.62 10.80
C ILE A 115 -1.61 4.53 11.87
N PHE A 116 -2.49 5.26 12.52
CA PHE A 116 -2.14 6.16 13.60
C PHE A 116 -2.08 5.43 14.93
N ASP A 117 -1.19 5.85 15.83
CA ASP A 117 -1.05 5.21 17.14
C ASP A 117 -2.32 5.27 17.98
N GLU A 118 -3.05 6.38 17.89
CA GLU A 118 -4.30 6.60 18.61
C GLU A 118 -5.41 5.63 18.22
N TYR A 119 -5.25 4.92 17.10
CA TYR A 119 -6.18 3.93 16.59
C TYR A 119 -5.89 2.51 17.07
N SER A 120 -4.82 2.31 17.84
CA SER A 120 -4.45 1.02 18.41
C SER A 120 -5.59 0.43 19.26
N GLY A 121 -5.96 -0.82 18.97
CA GLY A 121 -7.00 -1.56 19.67
C GLY A 121 -8.43 -1.32 19.16
N VAL A 122 -8.62 -0.38 18.24
CA VAL A 122 -9.94 -0.04 17.67
C VAL A 122 -10.19 -0.80 16.37
N GLU A 123 -11.42 -1.31 16.20
CA GLU A 123 -11.89 -1.85 14.93
C GLU A 123 -12.61 -0.76 14.13
N PHE A 124 -12.21 -0.61 12.87
CA PHE A 124 -12.71 0.38 11.94
C PHE A 124 -13.56 -0.27 10.85
N ASP A 125 -14.65 0.40 10.51
CA ASP A 125 -15.39 0.17 9.27
C ASP A 125 -14.84 1.11 8.20
N LEU A 126 -14.19 0.54 7.18
CA LEU A 126 -13.57 1.29 6.10
C LEU A 126 -14.59 1.97 5.17
N SER A 127 -15.89 1.68 5.33
CA SER A 127 -16.96 2.39 4.60
C SER A 127 -17.43 3.68 5.29
N ALA A 128 -17.07 3.89 6.56
CA ALA A 128 -17.57 5.00 7.36
C ALA A 128 -16.65 6.24 7.25
N PRO A 129 -17.20 7.45 7.01
CA PRO A 129 -16.40 8.67 6.86
C PRO A 129 -16.22 9.40 8.20
N GLN A 130 -15.78 8.74 9.29
CA GLN A 130 -15.82 9.38 10.61
C GLN A 130 -14.73 10.44 10.84
N ASP A 131 -13.56 10.35 10.19
CA ASP A 131 -12.45 11.31 10.39
C ASP A 131 -11.61 11.65 9.15
N GLY A 132 -12.02 11.19 7.96
CA GLY A 132 -11.29 11.45 6.69
C GLY A 132 -9.97 10.66 6.52
N TYR A 133 -9.51 9.94 7.55
CA TYR A 133 -8.31 9.11 7.53
C TYR A 133 -8.62 7.62 7.49
N GLN A 134 -9.78 7.19 8.01
CA GLN A 134 -10.21 5.78 8.01
C GLN A 134 -10.23 5.16 6.61
N SER A 135 -10.73 5.88 5.61
CA SER A 135 -10.72 5.40 4.22
C SER A 135 -9.31 5.20 3.66
N ARG A 136 -8.28 5.82 4.27
CA ARG A 136 -6.88 5.77 3.84
C ARG A 136 -6.06 4.73 4.60
N MET A 137 -6.66 4.06 5.58
CA MET A 137 -5.97 3.05 6.37
C MET A 137 -5.50 1.86 5.54
N LEU A 138 -6.17 1.61 4.41
CA LEU A 138 -5.81 0.54 3.49
C LEU A 138 -6.04 1.02 2.05
N SER A 139 -4.99 0.94 1.24
CA SER A 139 -5.06 1.14 -0.20
C SER A 139 -4.40 0.00 -0.94
N TYR A 140 -4.84 -0.21 -2.17
CA TYR A 140 -4.21 -1.12 -3.11
C TYR A 140 -3.55 -0.30 -4.22
N VAL A 141 -2.32 -0.67 -4.57
CA VAL A 141 -1.50 0.08 -5.52
C VAL A 141 -0.91 -0.86 -6.56
N LEU A 142 -0.99 -0.42 -7.82
CA LEU A 142 -0.29 -1.00 -8.95
C LEU A 142 0.71 0.01 -9.48
N GLY A 143 1.97 -0.40 -9.60
CA GLY A 143 3.03 0.39 -10.22
C GLY A 143 3.47 -0.22 -11.52
N TYR A 144 3.70 0.60 -12.53
CA TYR A 144 4.14 0.17 -13.84
C TYR A 144 5.25 1.04 -14.40
N GLU A 145 6.23 0.41 -15.04
CA GLU A 145 7.37 1.12 -15.65
C GLU A 145 6.98 1.71 -17.00
N ASN A 146 7.28 3.00 -17.20
CA ASN A 146 7.02 3.72 -18.46
C ASN A 146 8.28 3.97 -19.31
N GLY A 147 9.43 3.43 -18.90
CA GLY A 147 10.73 3.85 -19.43
C GLY A 147 11.26 5.13 -18.78
N ASP A 148 12.45 5.57 -19.20
CA ASP A 148 13.13 6.79 -18.74
C ASP A 148 13.27 6.93 -17.22
N ASP A 149 13.52 5.82 -16.51
CA ASP A 149 13.59 5.79 -15.03
C ASP A 149 12.33 6.37 -14.36
N THR A 150 11.15 6.12 -14.92
CA THR A 150 9.87 6.52 -14.33
C THR A 150 8.92 5.36 -14.12
N VAL A 151 8.08 5.51 -13.10
CA VAL A 151 6.98 4.60 -12.77
C VAL A 151 5.67 5.37 -12.67
N THR A 152 4.59 4.80 -13.18
CA THR A 152 3.22 5.25 -12.91
C THR A 152 2.67 4.39 -11.79
N LEU A 153 2.34 5.01 -10.66
CA LEU A 153 1.64 4.39 -9.55
C LEU A 153 0.16 4.75 -9.63
N VAL A 154 -0.69 3.74 -9.51
CA VAL A 154 -2.14 3.84 -9.51
C VAL A 154 -2.61 3.34 -8.16
N SER A 155 -3.14 4.23 -7.35
CA SER A 155 -3.60 3.92 -6.00
C SER A 155 -5.10 4.13 -5.86
N ARG A 156 -5.74 3.23 -5.11
CA ARG A 156 -7.09 3.42 -4.65
C ARG A 156 -7.23 2.93 -3.22
N ASN A 157 -7.89 3.77 -2.43
CA ASN A 157 -8.30 3.49 -1.06
C ASN A 157 -9.43 2.45 -1.02
N ALA A 158 -9.50 1.68 0.05
CA ALA A 158 -10.62 0.79 0.33
C ALA A 158 -11.94 1.57 0.41
N THR A 159 -12.99 0.98 -0.17
CA THR A 159 -14.35 1.55 -0.17
C THR A 159 -15.25 0.95 0.92
N ARG A 160 -14.90 -0.24 1.42
CA ARG A 160 -15.57 -0.95 2.51
C ARG A 160 -14.69 -2.05 3.08
N GLY A 161 -15.09 -2.61 4.21
CA GLY A 161 -14.42 -3.71 4.91
C GLY A 161 -14.17 -3.36 6.37
N THR A 162 -13.59 -4.29 7.11
CA THR A 162 -13.21 -4.03 8.51
C THR A 162 -11.70 -4.15 8.68
N PHE A 163 -11.13 -3.25 9.46
CA PHE A 163 -9.71 -3.21 9.77
C PHE A 163 -9.52 -3.03 11.28
N LYS A 164 -8.68 -3.85 11.91
CA LYS A 164 -8.32 -3.70 13.32
C LYS A 164 -6.82 -3.83 13.45
N CYS A 165 -6.21 -2.85 14.09
CA CYS A 165 -4.78 -2.85 14.39
C CYS A 165 -4.54 -2.82 15.90
N ASN A 166 -3.37 -3.31 16.30
CA ASN A 166 -2.84 -3.19 17.65
C ASN A 166 -1.34 -2.91 17.55
N HIS A 167 -0.92 -1.82 18.16
CA HIS A 167 0.48 -1.45 18.26
C HIS A 167 0.92 -1.60 19.71
N GLN A 168 1.91 -2.45 19.96
CA GLN A 168 2.42 -2.73 21.29
C GLN A 168 3.93 -2.47 21.33
N ARG A 169 4.37 -1.65 22.28
CA ARG A 169 5.81 -1.46 22.49
C ARG A 169 6.42 -2.75 23.06
N ILE A 170 7.43 -3.29 22.39
CA ILE A 170 8.15 -4.51 22.81
C ILE A 170 9.56 -4.20 23.35
N SER A 171 10.14 -3.07 22.96
CA SER A 171 11.40 -2.57 23.50
C SER A 171 11.44 -1.03 23.44
N PRO A 172 12.49 -0.37 23.98
CA PRO A 172 12.64 1.07 23.84
C PRO A 172 12.53 1.56 22.40
N ASP A 173 13.07 0.80 21.46
CA ASP A 173 13.24 1.20 20.05
C ASP A 173 12.41 0.36 19.07
N ALA A 174 11.53 -0.51 19.58
CA ALA A 174 10.74 -1.43 18.77
C ALA A 174 9.28 -1.54 19.23
N MET A 175 8.42 -1.66 18.23
CA MET A 175 6.98 -1.82 18.36
C MET A 175 6.53 -3.02 17.53
N GLU A 176 5.76 -3.89 18.15
CA GLU A 176 5.00 -4.93 17.46
C GLU A 176 3.74 -4.29 16.85
N LEU A 177 3.52 -4.58 15.57
CA LEU A 177 2.44 -4.04 14.75
C LEU A 177 1.62 -5.22 14.24
N ILE A 178 0.45 -5.42 14.83
CA ILE A 178 -0.43 -6.55 14.49
C ILE A 178 -1.72 -6.00 13.91
N ALA A 179 -2.22 -6.61 12.83
CA ALA A 179 -3.58 -6.32 12.38
C ALA A 179 -4.28 -7.51 11.76
N THR A 180 -5.59 -7.35 11.71
CA THR A 180 -6.50 -8.19 10.94
C THR A 180 -7.38 -7.30 10.08
N PHE A 181 -7.60 -7.72 8.83
CA PHE A 181 -8.50 -7.06 7.90
C PHE A 181 -9.31 -8.09 7.13
N ARG A 182 -10.56 -7.78 6.82
CA ARG A 182 -11.48 -8.74 6.18
C ARG A 182 -12.57 -8.03 5.39
N ASN A 183 -13.08 -8.74 4.39
CA ASN A 183 -14.11 -8.25 3.48
C ASN A 183 -13.77 -6.86 2.90
N VAL A 184 -12.49 -6.59 2.69
CA VAL A 184 -12.02 -5.28 2.19
C VAL A 184 -12.21 -5.25 0.69
N VAL A 185 -12.73 -4.12 0.21
CA VAL A 185 -13.01 -3.94 -1.21
C VAL A 185 -12.33 -2.69 -1.71
N VAL A 186 -11.63 -2.83 -2.82
CA VAL A 186 -11.05 -1.70 -3.56
C VAL A 186 -11.58 -1.76 -4.98
N ASP A 187 -12.24 -0.68 -5.41
CA ASP A 187 -12.82 -0.57 -6.75
C ASP A 187 -11.89 0.23 -7.65
N MET A 188 -11.16 -0.47 -8.53
CA MET A 188 -10.20 0.11 -9.45
C MET A 188 -10.90 0.50 -10.77
N PRO A 189 -10.79 1.77 -11.20
CA PRO A 189 -11.40 2.22 -12.45
C PRO A 189 -10.63 1.69 -13.67
N ASN A 190 -11.27 1.71 -14.85
CA ASN A 190 -10.52 1.56 -16.10
C ASN A 190 -9.61 2.78 -16.28
N ILE A 191 -8.32 2.54 -16.42
CA ILE A 191 -7.29 3.57 -16.65
C ILE A 191 -6.41 3.21 -17.86
N HIS A 192 -6.82 2.23 -18.66
CA HIS A 192 -6.06 1.77 -19.82
C HIS A 192 -5.80 2.88 -20.84
N ASP A 193 -6.77 3.78 -21.04
CA ASP A 193 -6.62 4.97 -21.91
C ASP A 193 -5.48 5.90 -21.48
N LEU A 194 -5.07 5.84 -20.21
CA LEU A 194 -3.96 6.63 -19.66
C LEU A 194 -2.67 5.82 -19.56
N PHE A 195 -2.80 4.50 -19.50
CA PHE A 195 -1.72 3.60 -19.21
C PHE A 195 -2.01 2.21 -19.79
N GLU A 196 -1.54 1.96 -21.01
CA GLU A 196 -1.89 0.79 -21.82
C GLU A 196 -1.55 -0.57 -21.18
N GLN A 197 -0.62 -0.64 -20.22
CA GLN A 197 -0.32 -1.91 -19.54
C GLN A 197 -1.33 -2.22 -18.41
N ALA A 198 -2.17 -1.27 -17.99
CA ALA A 198 -3.26 -1.54 -17.07
C ALA A 198 -4.41 -2.29 -17.77
N PRO A 199 -5.27 -2.99 -17.01
CA PRO A 199 -6.45 -3.65 -17.57
C PRO A 199 -7.39 -2.66 -18.28
N ASP A 200 -7.84 -3.02 -19.49
CA ASP A 200 -8.85 -2.27 -20.25
C ASP A 200 -10.29 -2.50 -19.75
N ARG A 201 -10.47 -2.39 -18.44
CA ARG A 201 -11.77 -2.44 -17.76
C ARG A 201 -11.60 -2.09 -16.30
N PRO A 202 -12.69 -1.65 -15.63
CA PRO A 202 -12.69 -1.63 -14.18
C PRO A 202 -12.54 -3.06 -13.63
N PHE A 203 -11.94 -3.16 -12.46
CA PHE A 203 -11.82 -4.41 -11.72
C PHE A 203 -11.93 -4.15 -10.22
N GLN A 204 -12.24 -5.21 -9.47
CA GLN A 204 -12.37 -5.13 -8.03
C GLN A 204 -11.32 -6.03 -7.38
N VAL A 205 -10.65 -5.50 -6.36
CA VAL A 205 -9.81 -6.26 -5.44
C VAL A 205 -10.65 -6.56 -4.22
N TYR A 206 -11.04 -7.82 -4.04
CA TYR A 206 -11.82 -8.25 -2.88
C TYR A 206 -10.95 -9.07 -1.93
N VAL A 207 -10.47 -8.46 -0.86
CA VAL A 207 -9.73 -9.15 0.19
C VAL A 207 -10.72 -9.83 1.12
N ARG A 208 -10.69 -11.17 1.13
CA ARG A 208 -11.55 -11.96 2.01
C ARG A 208 -11.08 -11.86 3.45
N TRP A 209 -9.79 -12.05 3.65
CA TRP A 209 -9.12 -11.92 4.93
C TRP A 209 -7.64 -11.62 4.72
N GLY A 210 -7.05 -10.94 5.68
CA GLY A 210 -5.61 -10.78 5.79
C GLY A 210 -5.18 -10.43 7.19
N THR A 211 -3.92 -10.72 7.47
CA THR A 211 -3.27 -10.46 8.75
C THR A 211 -1.84 -9.99 8.50
N TYR A 212 -1.34 -9.19 9.42
CA TYR A 212 0.10 -9.01 9.55
C TYR A 212 0.51 -9.02 11.02
N ASP A 213 1.72 -9.47 11.24
CA ASP A 213 2.43 -9.44 12.52
C ASP A 213 3.86 -9.00 12.20
N LEU A 214 4.16 -7.73 12.46
CA LEU A 214 5.38 -7.08 12.01
C LEU A 214 6.10 -6.42 13.19
N THR A 215 7.42 -6.33 13.10
CA THR A 215 8.22 -5.51 14.01
C THR A 215 8.62 -4.19 13.36
N GLY A 216 8.08 -3.08 13.84
CA GLY A 216 8.51 -1.74 13.46
C GLY A 216 9.57 -1.20 14.42
N PHE A 217 10.67 -0.70 13.91
CA PHE A 217 11.66 0.00 14.72
C PHE A 217 11.38 1.50 14.70
N SER A 218 11.32 2.13 15.87
CA SER A 218 11.34 3.59 15.97
C SER A 218 12.76 4.04 15.67
N GLN A 219 13.09 4.17 14.39
CA GLN A 219 14.32 4.86 14.00
C GLN A 219 14.07 6.37 13.96
N ASP A 220 15.12 7.10 14.33
CA ASP A 220 15.27 8.56 14.42
C ASP A 220 14.57 9.38 13.31
#